data_AF-L0P920-F1
#
_entry.id   AF-L0P920-F1
#
_cell.length_a   1.000
_cell.length_b   1.000
_cell.length_c   1.000
_cell.angle_alpha   90.00
_cell.angle_beta   90.00
_cell.angle_gamma   90.00
#
_symmetry.space_group_name_H-M   'P 1'
#
loop_
_entity.id
_entity.type
_entity.pdbx_description
1 polymer ?
#
loop_
_entity_poly.entity_id
_entity_poly.type
_entity_poly.pdbx_seq_one_letter_code
_entity_poly.pdbx_strand_id
1 'polypeptide(L)'
;MSSKPYSEFISEILKLLSSESPKTIRLVIPNILLPIVYPSESLKHKNILEFFHTLRALLRTYSNRLVAMISISTQLYSRETGIVRYLELLSDGVLELIPFLNTDSTNEFQGLLKLHKLPFSQNSINHDNDLAFKISRKKFSIEPWSLPPVDEKESYTGNKSDTSIS
;
A
#
# COMPACT_ATOMS: atom_id res chain seq x y z
N MET A 1 13.95 7.50 -31.31
CA MET A 1 14.79 7.46 -30.09
C MET A 1 13.92 7.08 -28.91
N SER A 2 14.28 6.07 -28.11
CA SER A 2 13.52 5.67 -26.91
C SER A 2 13.76 6.73 -25.83
N SER A 3 12.76 7.58 -25.55
CA SER A 3 12.84 8.54 -24.43
C SER A 3 12.93 7.76 -23.11
N LYS A 4 13.85 8.17 -22.21
CA LYS A 4 14.03 7.59 -20.88
C LYS A 4 13.57 8.61 -19.83
N PRO A 5 12.27 8.67 -19.51
CA PRO A 5 11.72 9.77 -18.71
C PRO A 5 12.23 9.83 -17.27
N TYR A 6 12.88 8.78 -16.77
CA TYR A 6 13.37 8.68 -15.40
C TYR A 6 14.90 8.85 -15.27
N SER A 7 15.63 9.07 -16.38
CA SER A 7 17.10 9.05 -16.37
C SER A 7 17.73 10.20 -15.56
N GLU A 8 17.13 11.39 -15.63
CA GLU A 8 17.61 12.56 -14.88
C GLU A 8 17.48 12.33 -13.37
N PHE A 9 16.30 11.87 -12.94
CA PHE A 9 16.04 11.52 -11.55
C PHE A 9 16.99 10.44 -11.01
N ILE A 10 17.26 9.38 -11.78
CA ILE A 10 18.25 8.36 -11.40
C ILE A 10 19.66 8.95 -11.28
N SER A 11 20.03 9.86 -12.19
CA SER A 11 21.34 10.52 -12.18
C SER A 11 21.51 11.43 -10.95
N GLU A 12 20.45 12.11 -10.53
CA GLU A 12 20.45 12.92 -9.31
C GLU A 12 20.63 12.07 -8.05
N ILE A 13 19.91 10.94 -7.96
CA ILE A 13 20.09 9.98 -6.85
C ILE A 13 21.55 9.50 -6.79
N LEU A 14 22.13 9.15 -7.94
CA LEU A 14 23.52 8.73 -8.03
C LEU A 14 24.49 9.82 -7.56
N LYS A 15 24.28 11.08 -7.97
CA LYS A 15 25.11 12.21 -7.50
C LYS A 15 25.05 12.38 -5.99
N LEU A 16 23.86 12.25 -5.39
CA LEU A 16 23.69 12.32 -3.94
C LEU A 16 24.42 11.18 -3.22
N LEU A 17 24.35 9.96 -3.77
CA LEU A 17 25.00 8.77 -3.21
C LEU A 17 26.53 8.81 -3.31
N SER A 18 27.06 9.37 -4.40
CA SER A 18 28.49 9.55 -4.64
C SER A 18 29.14 10.60 -3.73
N SER A 19 28.34 11.42 -3.04
CA SER A 19 28.91 12.31 -2.01
C SER A 19 29.50 11.49 -0.86
N GLU A 20 30.72 11.86 -0.41
CA GLU A 20 31.44 11.18 0.69
C GLU A 20 30.76 11.32 2.06
N SER A 21 29.59 11.96 2.13
CA SER A 21 28.85 12.18 3.35
C SER A 21 28.21 10.88 3.85
N PRO A 22 28.42 10.45 5.11
CA PRO A 22 27.86 9.20 5.67
C PRO A 22 26.34 9.23 5.87
N LYS A 23 25.63 10.22 5.33
CA LYS A 23 24.18 10.40 5.49
C LYS A 23 23.40 9.28 4.81
N THR A 24 22.39 8.79 5.51
CA THR A 24 21.32 7.95 4.95
C THR A 24 20.35 8.81 4.14
N ILE A 25 20.10 8.42 2.90
CA ILE A 25 19.16 9.02 1.97
C ILE A 25 17.82 8.27 2.07
N ARG A 26 16.75 9.01 2.35
CA ARG A 26 15.38 8.49 2.42
C ARG A 26 14.62 9.02 1.21
N LEU A 27 14.44 8.17 0.21
CA LEU A 27 13.69 8.51 -0.99
C LEU A 27 12.19 8.29 -0.75
N VAL A 28 11.37 9.30 -1.05
CA VAL A 28 9.91 9.20 -0.97
C VAL A 28 9.33 9.55 -2.34
N ILE A 29 8.58 8.63 -2.92
CA ILE A 29 7.88 8.83 -4.20
C ILE A 29 6.38 8.69 -3.96
N PRO A 30 5.69 9.80 -3.68
CA PRO A 30 4.25 9.78 -3.46
C PRO A 30 3.50 9.62 -4.79
N ASN A 31 2.50 8.76 -4.82
CA ASN A 31 1.57 8.58 -5.93
C ASN A 31 2.26 8.40 -7.29
N ILE A 32 3.18 7.43 -7.37
CA ILE A 32 3.81 7.04 -8.63
C ILE A 32 2.71 6.74 -9.67
N LEU A 33 2.94 7.15 -10.92
CA LEU A 33 2.04 6.99 -12.06
C LEU A 33 0.79 7.87 -12.04
N LEU A 34 0.69 8.85 -11.13
CA LEU A 34 -0.43 9.79 -11.15
C LEU A 34 -0.46 10.58 -12.48
N PRO A 35 -1.52 10.48 -13.31
CA PRO A 35 -1.50 11.04 -14.67
C PRO A 35 -1.32 12.56 -14.77
N ILE A 36 -1.64 13.30 -13.70
CA ILE A 36 -1.45 14.76 -13.67
C ILE A 36 0.02 15.17 -13.48
N VAL A 37 0.85 14.27 -12.93
CA VAL A 37 2.28 14.51 -12.65
C VAL A 37 3.16 13.80 -13.68
N TYR A 38 2.78 12.59 -14.07
CA TYR A 38 3.59 11.75 -14.96
C TYR A 38 3.09 11.83 -16.40
N PRO A 39 3.94 12.24 -17.37
CA PRO A 39 3.55 12.28 -18.77
C PRO A 39 3.33 10.87 -19.32
N SER A 40 2.58 10.75 -20.42
CA SER A 40 2.20 9.46 -21.02
C SER A 40 3.40 8.55 -21.37
N GLU A 41 4.56 9.14 -21.69
CA GLU A 41 5.79 8.39 -21.92
C GLU A 41 6.28 7.66 -20.65
N SER A 42 6.18 8.32 -19.49
CA SER A 42 6.53 7.76 -18.18
C SER A 42 5.62 6.60 -17.79
N LEU A 43 4.38 6.59 -18.29
CA LEU A 43 3.38 5.56 -18.01
C LEU A 43 3.55 4.29 -18.85
N LYS A 44 4.44 4.29 -19.85
CA LYS A 44 4.71 3.10 -20.65
C LYS A 44 5.35 2.02 -19.79
N HIS A 45 4.80 0.80 -19.84
CA HIS A 45 5.28 -0.37 -19.10
C HIS A 45 6.80 -0.53 -19.14
N LYS A 46 7.42 -0.44 -20.32
CA LYS A 46 8.89 -0.53 -20.48
C LYS A 46 9.63 0.49 -19.61
N ASN A 47 9.21 1.75 -19.63
CA ASN A 47 9.89 2.84 -18.93
C ASN A 47 9.72 2.71 -17.42
N ILE A 48 8.53 2.32 -16.95
CA ILE A 48 8.28 2.08 -15.51
C ILE A 48 9.10 0.89 -15.03
N LEU A 49 9.07 -0.23 -15.75
CA LEU A 49 9.80 -1.43 -15.35
C LEU A 49 11.31 -1.17 -15.33
N GLU A 50 11.86 -0.53 -16.37
CA GLU A 50 13.28 -0.13 -16.39
C GLU A 50 13.62 0.72 -15.16
N PHE A 51 12.80 1.73 -14.85
CA PHE A 51 13.00 2.58 -13.68
C PHE A 51 12.99 1.80 -12.36
N PHE A 52 11.99 0.96 -12.12
CA PHE A 52 11.92 0.18 -10.87
C PHE A 52 13.02 -0.88 -10.75
N HIS A 53 13.43 -1.50 -11.87
CA HIS A 53 14.58 -2.39 -11.90
C HIS A 53 15.88 -1.66 -11.53
N THR A 54 16.12 -0.50 -12.13
CA THR A 54 17.28 0.34 -11.80
C THR A 54 17.24 0.81 -10.35
N LEU A 55 16.09 1.29 -9.87
CA LEU A 55 15.93 1.75 -8.50
C LEU A 55 16.19 0.61 -7.50
N ARG A 56 15.68 -0.59 -7.77
CA ARG A 56 15.95 -1.77 -6.94
C ARG A 56 17.43 -2.13 -6.92
N ALA A 57 18.12 -2.05 -8.07
CA ALA A 57 19.56 -2.27 -8.12
C ALA A 57 20.30 -1.27 -7.23
N LEU A 58 19.94 0.03 -7.30
CA LEU A 58 20.53 1.07 -6.44
C LEU A 58 20.27 0.80 -4.95
N LEU A 59 19.04 0.45 -4.58
CA LEU A 59 18.69 0.12 -3.18
C LEU A 59 19.51 -1.05 -2.64
N ARG A 60 19.79 -2.05 -3.48
CA ARG A 60 20.65 -3.19 -3.11
C ARG A 60 22.13 -2.81 -3.02
N THR A 61 22.64 -2.05 -3.98
CA THR A 61 24.04 -1.60 -4.00
C THR A 61 24.36 -0.68 -2.82
N TYR A 62 23.44 0.20 -2.44
CA TYR A 62 23.60 1.17 -1.37
C TYR A 62 22.72 0.86 -0.16
N SER A 63 22.55 -0.42 0.19
CA SER A 63 21.60 -0.89 1.22
C SER A 63 21.82 -0.33 2.63
N ASN A 64 23.03 0.14 2.94
CA ASN A 64 23.37 0.81 4.20
C ASN A 64 23.04 2.32 4.22
N ARG A 65 22.79 2.91 3.05
CA ARG A 65 22.65 4.37 2.88
C ARG A 65 21.39 4.80 2.14
N LEU A 66 20.70 3.91 1.44
CA LEU A 66 19.53 4.25 0.65
C LEU A 66 18.32 3.42 1.07
N VAL A 67 17.23 4.10 1.38
CA VAL A 67 15.91 3.48 1.58
C VAL A 67 14.88 4.22 0.73
N ALA A 68 13.87 3.52 0.24
CA ALA A 68 12.80 4.12 -0.55
C ALA A 68 11.41 3.74 -0.02
N MET A 69 10.50 4.70 -0.04
CA MET A 69 9.07 4.51 0.18
C MET A 69 8.31 5.05 -1.03
N ILE A 70 7.47 4.21 -1.63
CA ILE A 70 6.73 4.52 -2.85
C ILE A 70 5.27 4.24 -2.59
N SER A 71 4.37 5.17 -2.91
CA SER A 71 2.93 4.94 -2.86
C SER A 71 2.30 4.98 -4.25
N ILE A 72 1.27 4.17 -4.47
CA ILE A 72 0.46 4.13 -5.69
C ILE A 72 -1.02 4.10 -5.30
N SER A 73 -1.87 4.79 -6.06
CA SER A 73 -3.32 4.78 -5.80
C SER A 73 -3.96 3.53 -6.38
N THR A 74 -4.52 2.68 -5.51
CA THR A 74 -5.26 1.47 -5.90
C THR A 74 -6.59 1.77 -6.59
N GLN A 75 -7.11 3.00 -6.42
CA GLN A 75 -8.31 3.48 -7.13
C GLN A 75 -8.04 3.72 -8.62
N LEU A 76 -6.83 4.15 -8.96
CA LEU A 76 -6.41 4.37 -10.36
C LEU A 76 -5.82 3.10 -10.98
N TYR A 77 -5.11 2.32 -10.17
CA TYR A 77 -4.43 1.10 -10.60
C TYR A 77 -4.79 -0.04 -9.65
N SER A 78 -5.74 -0.88 -10.06
CA SER A 78 -6.11 -2.07 -9.27
C SER A 78 -4.89 -2.97 -9.04
N ARG A 79 -4.81 -3.61 -7.87
CA ARG A 79 -3.74 -4.55 -7.51
C ARG A 79 -3.65 -5.73 -8.48
N GLU A 80 -4.78 -6.11 -9.08
CA GLU A 80 -4.87 -7.18 -10.06
C GLU A 80 -4.23 -6.83 -11.42
N THR A 81 -3.86 -5.55 -11.62
CA THR A 81 -3.17 -5.16 -12.85
C THR A 81 -1.72 -5.61 -12.83
N GLY A 82 -1.21 -6.01 -14.00
CA GLY A 82 0.17 -6.44 -14.15
C GLY A 82 1.18 -5.40 -13.65
N ILE A 83 0.92 -4.10 -13.87
CA ILE A 83 1.83 -3.04 -13.44
C ILE A 83 1.99 -3.03 -11.92
N VAL A 84 0.91 -3.02 -11.14
CA VAL A 84 0.97 -3.04 -9.67
C VAL A 84 1.66 -4.30 -9.20
N ARG A 85 1.31 -5.46 -9.77
CA ARG A 85 1.93 -6.74 -9.42
C ARG A 85 3.45 -6.76 -9.63
N TYR A 86 3.94 -6.14 -10.71
CA TYR A 86 5.38 -5.99 -10.94
C TYR A 86 6.03 -5.07 -9.91
N LEU A 87 5.38 -3.95 -9.54
CA LEU A 87 5.90 -3.07 -8.49
C LEU A 87 6.02 -3.79 -7.15
N GLU A 88 5.03 -4.59 -6.79
CA GLU A 88 5.05 -5.43 -5.58
C GLU A 88 6.20 -6.44 -5.61
N LEU A 89 6.41 -7.11 -6.74
CA LEU A 89 7.47 -8.11 -6.91
C LEU A 89 8.87 -7.49 -6.72
N LEU A 90 9.06 -6.28 -7.23
CA LEU A 90 10.32 -5.54 -7.16
C LEU A 90 10.54 -4.83 -5.80
N SER A 91 9.49 -4.68 -5.00
CA SER A 91 9.55 -4.08 -3.66
C SER A 91 9.96 -5.11 -2.61
N ASP A 92 10.73 -4.71 -1.60
CA ASP A 92 11.12 -5.60 -0.51
C ASP A 92 10.00 -5.77 0.54
N GLY A 93 9.13 -4.77 0.70
CA GLY A 93 7.91 -4.84 1.51
C GLY A 93 6.73 -4.16 0.80
N VAL A 94 5.52 -4.65 1.08
CA VAL A 94 4.26 -4.18 0.46
C VAL A 94 3.17 -4.11 1.53
N LEU A 95 2.59 -2.92 1.67
CA LEU A 95 1.48 -2.61 2.55
C LEU A 95 0.32 -2.03 1.74
N GLU A 96 -0.91 -2.26 2.18
CA GLU A 96 -2.11 -1.70 1.57
C GLU A 96 -2.99 -1.04 2.62
N LEU A 97 -3.44 0.19 2.32
CA LEU A 97 -4.46 0.88 3.09
C LEU A 97 -5.80 0.73 2.37
N ILE A 98 -6.79 0.15 3.03
CA ILE A 98 -8.15 -0.05 2.52
C ILE A 98 -9.10 0.81 3.34
N PRO A 99 -9.54 1.98 2.83
CA PRO A 99 -10.47 2.83 3.56
C PRO A 99 -11.84 2.14 3.70
N PHE A 100 -12.51 2.37 4.83
CA PHE A 100 -13.91 1.96 4.99
C PHE A 100 -14.83 2.87 4.18
N LEU A 101 -15.91 2.30 3.62
CA LEU A 101 -16.86 3.02 2.77
C LEU A 101 -17.70 4.03 3.55
N ASN A 102 -18.02 3.73 4.81
CA ASN A 102 -18.84 4.57 5.68
C ASN A 102 -17.97 5.14 6.81
N THR A 103 -17.57 6.41 6.68
CA THR A 103 -16.93 7.16 7.75
C THR A 103 -17.98 7.74 8.70
N ASP A 104 -18.93 6.91 9.15
CA ASP A 104 -19.78 7.31 10.26
C ASP A 104 -18.83 7.68 11.41
N SER A 105 -18.97 8.89 11.94
CA SER A 105 -18.06 9.46 12.95
C SER A 105 -17.97 8.65 14.26
N THR A 106 -18.74 7.57 14.36
CA THR A 106 -18.73 6.56 15.42
C THR A 106 -17.63 5.52 15.25
N ASN A 107 -17.13 5.30 14.03
CA ASN A 107 -16.08 4.32 13.77
C ASN A 107 -14.72 4.90 14.17
N GLU A 108 -14.10 4.26 15.17
CA GLU A 108 -12.76 4.63 15.66
C GLU A 108 -11.70 4.56 14.56
N PHE A 109 -11.84 3.61 13.63
CA PHE A 109 -10.90 3.33 12.56
C PHE A 109 -11.39 3.85 11.20
N GLN A 110 -10.46 4.30 10.35
CA GLN A 110 -10.78 4.82 9.01
C GLN A 110 -10.57 3.79 7.90
N GLY A 111 -9.96 2.65 8.22
CA GLY A 111 -9.78 1.55 7.30
C GLY A 111 -8.85 0.46 7.81
N LEU A 112 -8.66 -0.56 6.99
CA LEU A 112 -7.77 -1.69 7.25
C LEU A 112 -6.37 -1.44 6.67
N LEU A 113 -5.37 -2.04 7.31
CA LEU A 113 -4.01 -2.16 6.81
C LEU A 113 -3.73 -3.65 6.51
N LYS A 114 -3.52 -4.00 5.24
CA LYS A 114 -3.06 -5.35 4.87
C LYS A 114 -1.56 -5.37 4.65
N LEU A 115 -0.90 -6.38 5.23
CA LEU A 115 0.52 -6.66 4.98
C LEU A 115 0.62 -7.75 3.91
N HIS A 116 1.09 -7.37 2.71
CA HIS A 116 1.24 -8.31 1.59
C HIS A 116 2.63 -8.92 1.53
N LYS A 117 3.66 -8.15 1.95
CA LYS A 117 5.06 -8.60 1.93
C LYS A 117 5.87 -7.85 2.98
N LEU A 118 6.78 -8.55 3.66
CA LEU A 118 7.70 -7.98 4.64
C LEU A 118 9.17 -8.24 4.24
N PRO A 119 10.08 -7.29 4.50
CA PRO A 119 11.47 -7.35 4.02
C PRO A 119 12.33 -8.47 4.67
N PHE A 120 11.92 -9.01 5.82
CA PHE A 120 12.72 -9.99 6.58
C PHE A 120 11.97 -11.29 6.95
N SER A 121 10.69 -11.43 6.59
CA SER A 121 9.94 -12.66 6.87
C SER A 121 9.94 -13.58 5.66
N GLN A 122 10.73 -14.66 5.70
CA GLN A 122 10.68 -15.74 4.70
C GLN A 122 9.44 -16.62 4.82
N ASN A 123 8.72 -16.52 5.94
CA ASN A 123 7.48 -17.23 6.16
C ASN A 123 6.33 -16.26 5.90
N SER A 124 5.37 -16.68 5.08
CA SER A 124 4.05 -16.07 4.94
C SER A 124 3.47 -15.90 6.34
N ILE A 125 3.55 -14.69 6.90
CA ILE A 125 2.91 -14.45 8.18
C ILE A 125 1.42 -14.41 7.88
N ASN A 126 0.74 -15.50 8.22
CA ASN A 126 -0.69 -15.52 8.43
C ASN A 126 -0.96 -14.61 9.63
N HIS A 127 -1.00 -13.29 9.40
CA HIS A 127 -1.53 -12.36 10.37
C HIS A 127 -3.05 -12.56 10.34
N ASP A 128 -3.54 -13.55 11.08
CA ASP A 128 -4.99 -13.75 11.30
C ASP A 128 -5.64 -12.54 11.99
N ASN A 129 -4.85 -11.59 12.48
CA ASN A 129 -5.32 -10.33 13.01
C ASN A 129 -5.31 -9.27 11.90
N ASP A 130 -6.50 -8.88 11.46
CA ASP A 130 -6.69 -7.67 10.68
C ASP A 130 -6.12 -6.48 11.47
N LEU A 131 -5.27 -5.66 10.83
CA LEU A 131 -4.85 -4.39 11.39
C LEU A 131 -5.75 -3.29 10.83
N ALA A 132 -6.07 -2.30 11.65
CA ALA A 132 -6.75 -1.09 11.21
C ALA A 132 -5.89 0.14 11.46
N PHE A 133 -6.09 1.16 10.63
CA PHE A 133 -5.44 2.45 10.79
C PHE A 133 -6.42 3.51 11.28
N LYS A 134 -5.91 4.39 12.14
CA LYS A 134 -6.59 5.57 12.65
C LYS A 134 -5.76 6.81 12.38
N ILE A 135 -6.40 7.84 11.82
CA ILE A 135 -5.82 9.13 11.51
C ILE A 135 -6.51 10.17 12.38
N SER A 136 -5.73 10.77 13.28
CA SER A 136 -6.14 11.93 14.07
C SER A 136 -5.40 13.18 13.57
N ARG A 137 -5.74 14.35 14.13
CA ARG A 137 -5.07 15.62 13.81
C ARG A 137 -3.54 15.60 13.98
N LYS A 138 -3.00 14.72 14.84
CA LYS A 138 -1.56 14.70 15.19
C LYS A 138 -0.89 13.34 15.08
N LYS A 139 -1.63 12.27 14.84
CA LYS A 139 -1.13 10.89 14.94
C LYS A 139 -1.81 10.00 13.93
N PHE A 140 -0.99 9.19 13.26
CA PHE A 140 -1.39 7.99 12.55
C PHE A 140 -1.08 6.78 13.45
N SER A 141 -2.08 5.97 13.81
CA SER A 141 -1.89 4.72 14.57
C SER A 141 -2.37 3.51 13.78
N ILE A 142 -1.71 2.38 14.04
CA ILE A 142 -2.05 1.06 13.52
C ILE A 142 -2.29 0.17 14.74
N GLU A 143 -3.46 -0.45 14.81
CA GLU A 143 -3.89 -1.24 15.97
C GLU A 143 -4.58 -2.52 15.48
N PRO A 144 -4.53 -3.62 16.25
CA PRO A 144 -5.33 -4.81 15.94
C PRO A 144 -6.81 -4.45 15.85
N TRP A 145 -7.47 -4.92 14.81
CA TRP A 145 -8.88 -4.71 14.57
C TRP A 145 -9.64 -6.01 14.78
N SER A 146 -10.75 -5.90 15.49
CA SER A 146 -11.74 -6.96 15.61
C SER A 146 -13.08 -6.41 15.20
N LEU A 147 -13.88 -7.23 14.52
CA LEU A 147 -15.27 -6.89 14.27
C LEU A 147 -15.99 -6.59 15.60
N PRO A 148 -16.77 -5.50 15.68
CA PRO A 148 -17.66 -5.31 16.83
C PRO A 148 -18.60 -6.50 16.92
N PRO A 149 -18.96 -6.95 18.14
CA PRO A 149 -19.90 -8.05 18.30
C PRO A 149 -21.21 -7.70 17.60
N VAL A 150 -21.75 -8.64 16.83
CA VAL A 150 -23.06 -8.50 16.21
C VAL A 150 -24.08 -8.67 17.34
N ASP A 151 -24.82 -7.61 17.69
CA ASP A 151 -25.96 -7.75 18.57
C ASP A 151 -27.01 -8.60 17.84
N GLU A 152 -27.10 -9.90 18.19
CA GLU A 152 -28.22 -10.76 17.81
C GLU A 152 -29.49 -10.27 18.52
N LYS A 153 -30.11 -9.22 18.00
CA LYS A 153 -31.48 -8.85 18.31
C LYS A 153 -32.38 -9.09 17.11
N GLU A 154 -32.35 -10.32 16.61
CA GLU A 154 -33.49 -10.88 15.88
C GLU A 154 -34.43 -11.51 16.91
N SER A 155 -35.37 -10.71 17.40
CA SER A 155 -36.53 -11.20 18.11
C SER A 155 -37.34 -12.09 17.16
N TYR A 156 -37.23 -13.41 17.32
CA TYR A 156 -38.18 -14.37 16.78
C TYR A 156 -39.59 -14.03 17.30
N THR A 157 -40.38 -13.34 16.49
CA THR A 157 -41.84 -13.32 16.67
C THR A 157 -42.36 -14.69 16.26
N GLY A 158 -42.35 -15.63 17.20
CA GLY A 158 -43.03 -16.91 17.07
C GLY A 158 -44.54 -16.66 16.99
N ASN A 159 -45.09 -16.69 15.77
CA ASN A 159 -46.53 -16.83 15.58
C ASN A 159 -46.94 -18.23 16.04
N LYS A 160 -47.47 -18.33 17.26
CA LYS A 160 -48.35 -19.44 17.65
C LYS A 160 -49.67 -19.27 16.90
N SER A 161 -49.87 -20.02 15.83
CA SER A 161 -51.22 -20.30 15.31
C SER A 161 -51.76 -21.52 16.05
N ASP A 162 -52.39 -21.28 17.20
CA ASP A 162 -53.40 -22.18 17.74
C ASP A 162 -54.68 -22.01 16.90
N THR A 163 -55.11 -23.03 16.18
CA THR A 163 -56.54 -23.26 15.94
C THR A 163 -56.79 -24.76 15.82
N SER A 164 -57.41 -25.28 16.87
CA SER A 164 -57.91 -26.63 17.01
C SER A 164 -59.17 -26.86 16.18
N ILE A 165 -59.26 -28.07 15.61
CA ILE A 165 -60.44 -28.95 15.49
C ILE A 165 -61.70 -28.38 14.81
N SER A 166 -62.08 -28.98 13.69
CA SER A 166 -63.33 -29.75 13.49
C SER A 166 -63.26 -30.52 12.16
#